data_AF-A0A1X3D1T7-F1
#
_entry.id   AF-A0A1X3D1T7-F1
#
_cell.length_a   1.000
_cell.length_b   1.000
_cell.length_c   1.000
_cell.angle_alpha   90.00
_cell.angle_beta   90.00
_cell.angle_gamma   90.00
#
_symmetry.space_group_name_H-M   'P 1'
#
loop_
_entity.id
_entity.type
_entity.pdbx_description
1 polymer ?
#
loop_
_entity_poly.entity_id
_entity_poly.type
_entity_poly.pdbx_seq_one_letter_code
_entity_poly.pdbx_strand_id
1 'polypeptide(L)'
;YIERAAGANDDSRYQTVYAKEQGAVAAPTAGLHFTEAMLAGLAAKGVEMAEVTLHVGAGTFQPVRADHIAEHKMHSEWYEVSETTVEKIRQARQAGRRVWSVGTTSMRALESAARSGVLQAGQGDTDIFITPGYRFKVVDRLITNFHLPKSTLLMLVSAFS
;
A
#
# COMPACT_ATOMS: atom_id res chain seq x y z
N TYR A 1 16.75 -12.79 11.82
CA TYR A 1 15.29 -12.81 12.05
C TYR A 1 15.08 -13.46 13.40
N ILE A 2 14.27 -12.89 14.30
CA ILE A 2 14.05 -13.48 15.63
C ILE A 2 13.03 -14.61 15.44
N GLU A 3 13.45 -15.86 15.67
CA GLU A 3 12.55 -17.02 15.64
C GLU A 3 11.75 -17.06 16.94
N ARG A 4 10.49 -16.60 16.88
CA ARG A 4 9.51 -16.77 17.95
C ARG A 4 8.28 -17.44 17.36
N ALA A 5 7.78 -18.48 18.03
CA ALA A 5 6.51 -19.10 17.68
C ALA A 5 5.35 -18.10 17.89
N ALA A 6 4.47 -17.98 16.89
CA ALA A 6 3.28 -17.15 16.96
C ALA A 6 2.34 -17.67 18.06
N GLY A 7 1.90 -16.78 18.96
CA GLY A 7 0.88 -17.11 19.96
C GLY A 7 -0.52 -16.79 19.44
N ALA A 8 -1.56 -17.39 20.05
CA ALA A 8 -2.97 -17.18 19.66
C ALA A 8 -3.47 -15.71 19.74
N ASN A 9 -2.68 -14.81 20.33
CA ASN A 9 -2.97 -13.39 20.46
C ASN A 9 -2.11 -12.51 19.54
N ASP A 10 -1.20 -13.11 18.76
CA ASP A 10 -0.44 -12.39 17.73
C ASP A 10 -1.35 -12.07 16.54
N ASP A 11 -2.27 -12.98 16.14
CA ASP A 11 -3.19 -12.77 15.01
C ASP A 11 -4.12 -11.56 15.19
N SER A 12 -4.58 -11.31 16.42
CA SER A 12 -5.44 -10.15 16.76
C SER A 12 -4.65 -8.83 16.87
N ARG A 13 -3.38 -8.90 17.29
CA ARG A 13 -2.48 -7.73 17.38
C ARG A 13 -1.88 -7.35 16.02
N TYR A 14 -1.79 -8.30 15.09
CA TYR A 14 -1.21 -8.10 13.77
C TYR A 14 -2.26 -7.71 12.73
N GLN A 15 -3.21 -6.86 13.12
CA GLN A 15 -4.24 -6.31 12.22
C GLN A 15 -4.42 -4.82 12.50
N THR A 16 -4.62 -4.04 11.45
CA THR A 16 -4.98 -2.62 11.59
C THR A 16 -6.35 -2.49 12.24
N VAL A 17 -6.58 -1.42 13.00
CA VAL A 17 -7.89 -1.16 13.65
C VAL A 17 -9.06 -1.05 12.67
N TYR A 18 -8.79 -0.96 11.37
CA TYR A 18 -9.76 -0.93 10.26
C TYR A 18 -9.68 -2.16 9.33
N ALA A 19 -9.02 -3.25 9.74
CA ALA A 19 -8.97 -4.49 8.96
C ALA A 19 -10.34 -5.18 8.96
N LYS A 20 -10.88 -5.51 7.77
CA LYS A 20 -12.18 -6.20 7.61
C LYS A 20 -12.06 -7.69 7.29
N GLU A 21 -10.95 -8.10 6.68
CA GLU A 21 -10.71 -9.48 6.24
C GLU A 21 -9.47 -10.05 6.95
N GLN A 22 -9.62 -11.23 7.56
CA GLN A 22 -8.47 -12.02 8.03
C GLN A 22 -7.77 -12.63 6.80
N GLY A 23 -6.49 -12.32 6.57
CA GLY A 23 -5.73 -13.03 5.53
C GLY A 23 -4.69 -12.24 4.77
N ALA A 24 -4.47 -10.95 5.07
CA ALA A 24 -3.26 -10.29 4.60
C ALA A 24 -2.05 -10.94 5.27
N VAL A 25 -1.32 -11.80 4.55
CA VAL A 25 -0.09 -12.49 5.01
C VAL A 25 0.94 -11.49 5.57
N ALA A 26 0.86 -10.24 5.15
CA ALA A 26 1.38 -9.11 5.91
C ALA A 26 0.28 -8.05 6.04
N ALA A 27 -0.24 -7.83 7.24
CA ALA A 27 -1.02 -6.63 7.52
C ALA A 27 -0.21 -5.41 7.09
N PRO A 28 -0.82 -4.37 6.49
CA PRO A 28 -0.12 -3.14 6.13
C PRO A 28 0.42 -2.51 7.41
N THR A 29 1.68 -2.80 7.74
CA THR A 29 2.25 -2.51 9.07
C THR A 29 2.34 -1.02 9.35
N ALA A 30 2.38 -0.18 8.32
CA ALA A 30 2.26 1.28 8.46
C ALA A 30 0.88 1.71 9.02
N GLY A 31 -0.16 0.93 8.78
CA GLY A 31 -1.50 1.14 9.32
C GLY A 31 -1.62 0.79 10.81
N LEU A 32 -0.71 -0.01 11.36
CA LEU A 32 -0.71 -0.38 12.78
C LEU A 32 -0.41 0.80 13.72
N HIS A 33 0.14 1.90 13.17
CA HIS A 33 0.40 3.13 13.93
C HIS A 33 -0.88 3.95 14.19
N PHE A 34 -2.00 3.61 13.55
CA PHE A 34 -3.27 4.33 13.72
C PHE A 34 -4.09 3.72 14.84
N THR A 35 -4.51 4.57 15.78
CA THR A 35 -5.47 4.23 16.83
C THR A 35 -6.87 4.68 16.45
N GLU A 36 -7.92 4.10 17.05
CA GLU A 36 -9.31 4.54 16.86
C GLU A 36 -9.48 6.03 17.19
N ALA A 37 -8.84 6.50 18.26
CA ALA A 37 -8.88 7.91 18.65
C ALA A 37 -8.26 8.83 17.58
N MET A 38 -7.15 8.41 16.95
CA MET A 38 -6.54 9.14 15.84
C MET A 38 -7.46 9.18 14.62
N LEU A 39 -8.07 8.05 14.26
CA LEU A 39 -8.99 7.96 13.13
C LEU A 39 -10.24 8.82 13.35
N ALA A 40 -10.80 8.80 14.56
CA ALA A 40 -11.90 9.67 14.93
C ALA A 40 -11.51 11.16 14.83
N GLY A 41 -10.31 11.52 15.28
CA GLY A 41 -9.78 12.88 15.14
C GLY A 41 -9.56 13.32 13.69
N LEU A 42 -9.15 12.40 12.81
CA LEU A 42 -9.02 12.65 11.37
C LEU A 42 -10.40 12.84 10.73
N ALA A 43 -11.38 11.99 11.06
CA ALA A 43 -12.74 12.09 10.58
C ALA A 43 -13.40 13.42 11.01
N ALA A 44 -13.19 13.85 12.26
CA ALA A 44 -13.67 15.15 12.75
C ALA A 44 -13.06 16.35 12.00
N LYS A 45 -11.90 16.17 11.37
CA LYS A 45 -11.25 17.17 10.51
C LYS A 45 -11.66 17.07 9.03
N GLY A 46 -12.61 16.19 8.70
CA GLY A 46 -13.09 15.99 7.33
C GLY A 46 -12.16 15.13 6.46
N VAL A 47 -11.26 14.36 7.06
CA VAL A 47 -10.45 13.38 6.32
C VAL A 47 -11.31 12.17 5.99
N GLU A 48 -11.42 11.87 4.71
CA GLU A 48 -12.15 10.69 4.23
C GLU A 48 -11.24 9.47 4.16
N MET A 49 -11.78 8.32 4.59
CA MET A 49 -11.10 7.03 4.48
C MET A 49 -11.61 6.27 3.26
N ALA A 50 -10.68 5.65 2.53
CA ALA A 50 -10.94 4.74 1.43
C ALA A 50 -10.04 3.49 1.59
N GLU A 51 -10.55 2.35 1.15
CA GLU A 51 -9.92 1.04 1.36
C GLU A 51 -9.55 0.42 0.00
N VAL A 52 -8.41 -0.28 -0.01
CA VAL A 52 -7.95 -1.11 -1.14
C VAL A 52 -7.42 -2.42 -0.59
N THR A 53 -7.49 -3.47 -1.40
CA THR A 53 -6.95 -4.79 -1.05
C THR A 53 -5.76 -5.08 -1.95
N LEU A 54 -4.67 -5.60 -1.36
CA LEU A 54 -3.56 -6.22 -2.10
C LEU A 54 -3.16 -7.49 -1.36
N HIS A 55 -3.30 -8.64 -2.02
CA HIS A 55 -2.79 -9.90 -1.51
C HIS A 55 -1.30 -9.98 -1.81
N VAL A 56 -0.51 -9.66 -0.78
CA VAL A 56 0.94 -9.74 -0.84
C VAL A 56 1.40 -11.20 -0.77
N GLY A 57 2.14 -11.62 -1.80
CA GLY A 57 2.79 -12.93 -1.84
C GLY A 57 4.13 -12.92 -1.11
N ALA A 58 4.66 -14.10 -0.76
CA ALA A 58 5.96 -14.23 -0.09
C ALA A 58 7.14 -13.59 -0.84
N GLY A 59 6.98 -13.34 -2.15
CA GLY A 59 7.99 -12.76 -3.03
C GLY A 59 8.30 -11.28 -2.81
N THR A 60 7.36 -10.49 -2.28
CA THR A 60 7.52 -9.01 -2.19
C THR A 60 8.53 -8.54 -1.16
N PHE A 61 8.84 -9.40 -0.18
CA PHE A 61 9.86 -9.12 0.83
C PHE A 61 11.24 -9.70 0.48
N GLN A 62 11.39 -10.32 -0.69
CA GLN A 62 12.69 -10.85 -1.08
C GLN A 62 13.66 -9.70 -1.40
N PRO A 63 14.92 -9.78 -0.94
CA PRO A 63 15.94 -8.81 -1.29
C PRO A 63 16.11 -8.72 -2.81
N VAL A 64 16.41 -7.53 -3.34
CA VAL A 64 16.82 -7.41 -4.73
C VAL A 64 18.17 -8.12 -4.87
N ARG A 65 18.19 -9.26 -5.55
CA ARG A 65 19.38 -10.10 -5.78
C ARG A 65 20.07 -9.87 -7.12
N ALA A 66 19.52 -8.99 -7.96
CA ALA A 66 20.10 -8.69 -9.26
C ALA A 66 21.19 -7.61 -9.12
N ASP A 67 22.32 -7.80 -9.82
CA ASP A 67 23.39 -6.81 -9.91
C ASP A 67 22.90 -5.54 -10.62
N HIS A 68 21.92 -5.68 -11.52
CA HIS A 68 21.23 -4.58 -12.19
C HIS A 68 19.74 -4.54 -11.79
N ILE A 69 19.28 -3.38 -11.31
CA ILE A 69 17.88 -3.16 -10.89
C ILE A 69 16.90 -3.44 -12.03
N ALA A 70 17.29 -3.13 -13.28
CA ALA A 70 16.46 -3.34 -14.46
C ALA A 70 16.13 -4.83 -14.73
N GLU A 71 16.91 -5.75 -14.15
CA GLU A 71 16.72 -7.20 -14.31
C GLU A 71 15.86 -7.79 -13.19
N HIS A 72 15.49 -7.00 -12.18
CA HIS A 72 14.64 -7.48 -11.08
C HIS A 72 13.19 -7.65 -11.55
N LYS A 73 12.71 -8.89 -11.48
CA LYS A 73 11.32 -9.22 -11.76
C LYS A 73 10.51 -9.26 -10.47
N MET A 74 9.50 -8.39 -10.38
CA MET A 74 8.52 -8.44 -9.29
C MET A 74 7.64 -9.69 -9.42
N HIS A 75 7.29 -10.27 -8.28
CA HIS A 75 6.23 -11.26 -8.23
C HIS A 75 4.88 -10.60 -8.44
N SER A 76 3.99 -11.27 -9.19
CA SER A 76 2.62 -10.82 -9.37
C SER A 76 1.84 -10.93 -8.07
N GLU A 77 1.07 -9.90 -7.76
CA GLU A 77 0.20 -9.83 -6.59
C GLU A 77 -1.19 -9.39 -7.01
N TRP A 78 -2.20 -10.03 -6.44
CA TRP A 78 -3.58 -9.66 -6.74
C TRP A 78 -3.99 -8.43 -5.95
N TYR A 79 -4.70 -7.49 -6.58
CA TYR A 79 -5.29 -6.32 -5.96
C TYR A 79 -6.78 -6.18 -6.26
N GLU A 80 -7.46 -5.40 -5.43
CA GLU A 80 -8.83 -4.94 -5.65
C GLU A 80 -9.00 -3.49 -5.23
N VAL A 81 -9.65 -2.72 -6.11
CA VAL A 81 -10.09 -1.34 -5.84
C VAL A 81 -11.59 -1.24 -6.15
N SER A 82 -12.39 -0.93 -5.14
CA SER A 82 -13.84 -0.77 -5.30
C SER A 82 -14.21 0.51 -6.05
N GLU A 83 -15.38 0.54 -6.68
CA GLU A 83 -15.94 1.75 -7.31
C GLU A 83 -16.07 2.90 -6.31
N THR A 84 -16.50 2.60 -5.08
CA THR A 84 -16.58 3.57 -3.97
C THR A 84 -15.24 4.22 -3.69
N THR A 85 -14.14 3.45 -3.66
CA THR A 85 -12.79 3.98 -3.46
C THR A 85 -12.37 4.89 -4.61
N VAL A 86 -12.65 4.48 -5.85
CA VAL A 86 -12.35 5.31 -7.04
C VAL A 86 -13.13 6.62 -7.00
N GLU A 87 -14.42 6.59 -6.66
CA GLU A 87 -15.26 7.79 -6.57
C GLU A 87 -14.78 8.74 -5.47
N LYS A 88 -14.47 8.24 -4.27
CA LYS A 88 -13.89 9.06 -3.19
C LYS A 88 -12.60 9.76 -3.62
N ILE A 89 -11.70 9.03 -4.27
CA ILE A 89 -10.42 9.58 -4.77
C ILE A 89 -10.68 10.62 -5.86
N ARG A 90 -11.61 10.36 -6.78
CA ARG A 90 -12.02 11.30 -7.84
C ARG A 90 -12.57 12.60 -7.25
N GLN A 91 -13.50 12.51 -6.30
CA GLN A 91 -14.08 13.66 -5.61
C GLN A 91 -13.02 14.44 -4.82
N ALA A 92 -12.10 13.74 -4.13
CA ALA A 92 -10.99 14.39 -3.45
C ALA A 92 -10.13 15.21 -4.41
N ARG A 93 -9.75 14.62 -5.55
CA ARG A 93 -8.95 15.31 -6.58
C ARG A 93 -9.68 16.50 -7.21
N GLN A 94 -10.96 16.35 -7.53
CA GLN A 94 -11.79 17.45 -8.06
C GLN A 94 -11.92 18.61 -7.08
N ALA A 95 -11.96 18.31 -5.78
CA ALA A 95 -11.97 19.30 -4.71
C ALA A 95 -10.57 19.86 -4.37
N GLY A 96 -9.52 19.54 -5.13
CA GLY A 96 -8.14 19.97 -4.88
C GLY A 96 -7.50 19.37 -3.62
N ARG A 97 -8.10 18.31 -3.05
CA ARG A 97 -7.58 17.60 -1.87
C ARG A 97 -6.52 16.58 -2.27
N ARG A 98 -5.67 16.25 -1.30
CA ARG A 98 -4.55 15.31 -1.49
C ARG A 98 -4.95 13.89 -1.14
N VAL A 99 -4.45 12.92 -1.90
CA VAL A 99 -4.61 11.49 -1.65
C VAL A 99 -3.40 10.98 -0.87
N TRP A 100 -3.64 10.51 0.35
CA TRP A 100 -2.62 9.90 1.20
C TRP A 100 -2.74 8.38 1.12
N SER A 101 -1.63 7.71 0.82
CA SER A 101 -1.55 6.25 0.89
C SER A 101 -0.91 5.84 2.22
N VAL A 102 -1.55 4.90 2.91
CA VAL A 102 -1.02 4.26 4.11
C VAL A 102 -0.45 2.90 3.72
N GLY A 103 0.87 2.82 3.66
CA GLY A 103 1.63 1.65 3.24
C GLY A 103 1.96 1.63 1.74
N THR A 104 3.11 1.04 1.42
CA THR A 104 3.58 0.83 0.04
C THR A 104 2.68 -0.14 -0.75
N THR A 105 2.09 -1.11 -0.05
CA THR A 105 1.08 -2.06 -0.55
C THR A 105 -0.13 -1.31 -1.14
N SER A 106 -0.75 -0.43 -0.36
CA SER A 106 -1.88 0.40 -0.80
C SER A 106 -1.50 1.30 -1.98
N MET A 107 -0.30 1.86 -1.97
CA MET A 107 0.23 2.67 -3.08
C MET A 107 0.34 1.84 -4.36
N ARG A 108 0.94 0.64 -4.29
CA ARG A 108 1.10 -0.23 -5.46
C ARG A 108 -0.26 -0.64 -6.05
N ALA A 109 -1.25 -0.96 -5.22
CA ALA A 109 -2.61 -1.26 -5.70
C ALA A 109 -3.21 -0.07 -6.47
N LEU A 110 -3.18 1.13 -5.90
CA LEU A 110 -3.72 2.33 -6.55
C LEU A 110 -2.99 2.71 -7.84
N GLU A 111 -1.65 2.66 -7.84
CA GLU A 111 -0.85 2.98 -9.03
C GLU A 111 -0.99 1.93 -10.14
N SER A 112 -1.26 0.67 -9.77
CA SER A 112 -1.57 -0.40 -10.73
C SER A 112 -2.95 -0.25 -11.33
N ALA A 113 -3.95 0.05 -10.51
CA ALA A 113 -5.30 0.35 -10.95
C ALA A 113 -5.38 1.64 -11.80
N ALA A 114 -4.35 2.48 -11.78
CA ALA A 114 -4.19 3.66 -12.63
C ALA A 114 -3.18 3.47 -13.79
N ARG A 115 -2.79 2.23 -14.12
CA ARG A 115 -1.78 1.95 -15.16
C ARG A 115 -2.15 2.56 -16.51
N SER A 116 -3.44 2.58 -16.86
CA SER A 116 -4.01 3.18 -18.08
C SER A 116 -4.02 4.73 -18.10
N GLY A 117 -3.56 5.38 -17.03
CA GLY A 117 -3.50 6.84 -16.90
C GLY A 117 -4.57 7.41 -15.96
N VAL A 118 -5.68 6.70 -15.76
CA VAL A 118 -6.76 7.08 -14.84
C VAL A 118 -7.04 5.91 -13.91
N LEU A 119 -7.32 6.20 -12.64
CA LEU A 119 -7.70 5.18 -11.65
C LEU A 119 -9.03 4.50 -12.06
N GLN A 120 -9.00 3.18 -12.20
CA GLN A 120 -10.16 2.35 -12.53
C GLN A 120 -10.50 1.41 -11.38
N ALA A 121 -11.79 1.13 -11.22
CA ALA A 121 -12.25 0.13 -10.27
C ALA A 121 -12.08 -1.27 -10.87
N GLY A 122 -11.93 -2.26 -10.00
CA GLY A 122 -11.83 -3.66 -10.40
C GLY A 122 -10.72 -4.39 -9.67
N GLN A 123 -10.50 -5.60 -10.14
CA GLN A 123 -9.53 -6.54 -9.62
C GLN A 123 -8.49 -6.83 -10.69
N GLY A 124 -7.29 -7.21 -10.28
CA GLY A 124 -6.25 -7.58 -11.24
C GLY A 124 -4.97 -8.00 -10.56
N ASP A 125 -4.06 -8.46 -11.40
CA ASP A 125 -2.70 -8.77 -11.02
C ASP A 125 -1.80 -7.54 -11.19
N THR A 126 -0.89 -7.34 -10.26
CA THR A 126 0.16 -6.34 -10.37
C THR A 126 1.54 -6.90 -10.11
N ASP A 127 2.40 -6.66 -11.08
CA ASP A 127 3.84 -6.82 -11.05
C ASP A 127 4.54 -5.46 -11.00
N ILE A 128 3.84 -4.39 -10.60
CA ILE A 128 4.40 -3.04 -10.68
C ILE A 128 5.67 -2.91 -9.86
N PHE A 129 6.75 -2.50 -10.53
CA PHE A 129 8.01 -2.17 -9.88
C PHE A 129 8.25 -0.66 -9.94
N ILE A 130 8.01 0.01 -8.81
CA ILE A 130 8.15 1.46 -8.70
C ILE A 130 9.61 1.77 -8.36
N THR A 131 10.28 2.48 -9.26
CA THR A 131 11.69 2.89 -9.17
C THR A 131 11.84 4.37 -9.51
N PRO A 132 12.97 5.02 -9.16
CA PRO A 132 13.19 6.43 -9.48
C PRO A 132 12.92 6.78 -10.95
N GLY A 133 12.21 7.88 -11.18
CA GLY A 133 11.68 8.26 -12.50
C GLY A 133 10.23 7.82 -12.76
N TYR A 134 9.64 7.01 -11.87
CA TYR A 134 8.21 6.68 -11.95
C TYR A 134 7.33 7.91 -11.72
N ARG A 135 6.32 8.10 -12.59
CA ARG A 135 5.34 9.19 -12.45
C ARG A 135 4.09 8.68 -11.73
N PHE A 136 3.95 9.08 -10.47
CA PHE A 136 2.77 8.79 -9.67
C PHE A 136 1.51 9.46 -10.24
N LYS A 137 0.43 8.69 -10.33
CA LYS A 137 -0.84 9.13 -10.92
C LYS A 137 -1.91 9.38 -9.86
N VAL A 138 -1.85 8.67 -8.74
CA VAL A 138 -2.93 8.63 -7.75
C VAL A 138 -2.48 9.09 -6.38
N VAL A 139 -1.28 8.76 -5.93
CA VAL A 139 -0.85 9.06 -4.56
C VAL A 139 -0.06 10.38 -4.50
N ASP A 140 -0.48 11.30 -3.63
CA ASP A 140 0.21 12.57 -3.37
C ASP A 140 1.13 12.52 -2.15
N ARG A 141 0.79 11.70 -1.16
CA ARG A 141 1.53 11.56 0.10
C ARG A 141 1.58 10.09 0.53
N LEU A 142 2.70 9.67 1.13
CA LEU A 142 2.91 8.30 1.59
C LEU A 142 3.22 8.28 3.08
N ILE A 143 2.49 7.46 3.83
CA ILE A 143 2.82 7.04 5.19
C ILE A 143 3.33 5.62 5.11
N THR A 144 4.58 5.40 5.50
CA THR A 144 5.20 4.08 5.44
C THR A 144 6.28 3.92 6.51
N ASN A 145 6.76 2.70 6.71
CA ASN A 145 7.83 2.39 7.65
C ASN A 145 9.22 2.69 7.04
N PHE A 146 10.26 2.61 7.86
CA PHE A 146 11.63 2.51 7.36
C PHE A 146 11.85 1.15 6.70
N HIS A 147 12.50 1.16 5.54
CA HIS A 147 12.75 -0.04 4.74
C HIS A 147 14.23 -0.42 4.77
N LEU A 148 14.50 -1.72 4.68
CA LEU A 148 15.86 -2.24 4.69
C LEU A 148 16.66 -1.76 3.46
N PRO A 149 17.99 -1.59 3.58
CA PRO A 149 18.87 -1.36 2.43
C PRO A 149 18.68 -2.44 1.36
N LYS A 150 18.79 -2.04 0.09
CA LYS A 150 18.65 -2.92 -1.09
C LYS A 150 17.29 -3.66 -1.18
N SER A 151 16.22 -3.08 -0.63
CA SER A 151 14.85 -3.60 -0.79
C SER A 151 14.09 -2.89 -1.91
N THR A 152 13.14 -3.61 -2.52
CA THR A 152 12.21 -3.05 -3.51
C THR A 152 11.36 -1.92 -2.91
N LEU A 153 11.01 -2.01 -1.63
CA LEU A 153 10.26 -0.98 -0.91
C LEU A 153 11.09 0.30 -0.72
N LEU A 154 12.40 0.19 -0.48
CA LEU A 154 13.27 1.37 -0.43
C LEU A 154 13.35 2.07 -1.79
N MET A 155 13.37 1.33 -2.90
CA MET A 155 13.34 1.92 -4.25
C MET A 155 12.03 2.66 -4.51
N LEU A 156 10.90 2.09 -4.09
CA LEU A 156 9.59 2.74 -4.19
C LEU A 156 9.58 4.06 -3.40
N VAL A 157 10.10 4.06 -2.16
CA VAL A 157 10.19 5.29 -1.37
C VAL A 157 11.14 6.30 -2.01
N SER A 158 12.27 5.86 -2.56
CA SER A 158 13.22 6.72 -3.26
C SER A 158 12.66 7.32 -4.55
N ALA A 159 11.71 6.64 -5.19
CA ALA A 159 11.01 7.18 -6.36
C ALA A 159 10.01 8.29 -5.99
N PHE A 160 9.51 8.26 -4.76
CA PHE A 160 8.43 9.13 -4.29
C PHE A 160 8.92 10.43 -3.64
N SER A 161 10.16 10.45 -3.12
CA SER A 161 10.75 11.56 -2.35
C SER A 161 11.58 12.52 -3.20
#